data_AF-T0YJY4-F1
#
_entry.id   AF-T0YJY4-F1
#
_cell.length_a   1.000
_cell.length_b   1.000
_cell.length_c   1.000
_cell.angle_alpha   90.00
_cell.angle_beta   90.00
_cell.angle_gamma   90.00
#
_symmetry.space_group_name_H-M   'P 1'
#
loop_
_entity.id
_entity.type
_entity.pdbx_description
1 polymer ?
#
loop_
_entity_poly.entity_id
_entity_poly.type
_entity_poly.pdbx_seq_one_letter_code
_entity_poly.pdbx_strand_id
1 'polypeptide(L)'
;MEKGVEISFQLSGSAQSIDTVYALGNLTGNKYKDELEIDWRIFHVTLGNEKFYKVLFTGKKVGRLHHNADSTIRKYFDDLSKKDYNELMALYTTAKKVPGFVTRPINE
;
A
#
# COMPACT_ATOMS: atom_id res chain seq x y z
N MET A 1 5.74 -18.63 10.45
CA MET A 1 6.05 -17.44 9.65
C MET A 1 4.85 -17.13 8.79
N GLU A 2 4.15 -16.03 9.10
CA GLU A 2 3.17 -15.46 8.17
C GLU A 2 3.97 -14.94 6.96
N LYS A 3 3.60 -15.37 5.76
CA LYS A 3 4.21 -14.86 4.53
C LYS A 3 3.49 -13.57 4.15
N GLY A 4 4.23 -12.62 3.59
CA GLY A 4 3.69 -11.31 3.20
C GLY A 4 4.23 -10.84 1.86
N VAL A 5 3.57 -9.83 1.29
CA VAL A 5 4.01 -9.09 0.12
C VAL A 5 4.70 -7.82 0.61
N GLU A 6 6.00 -7.71 0.36
CA GLU A 6 6.74 -6.46 0.55
C GLU A 6 6.84 -5.72 -0.80
N ILE A 7 6.47 -4.45 -0.79
CA ILE A 7 6.66 -3.51 -1.89
C ILE A 7 7.56 -2.39 -1.39
N SER A 8 8.75 -2.28 -1.97
CA SER A 8 9.72 -1.22 -1.70
C SER A 8 9.82 -0.31 -2.91
N PHE A 9 9.77 1.01 -2.71
CA PHE A 9 9.84 1.99 -3.78
C PHE A 9 10.39 3.33 -3.28
N GLN A 10 10.82 4.15 -4.23
CA GLN A 10 11.33 5.49 -4.00
C GLN A 10 10.46 6.47 -4.77
N LEU A 11 10.19 7.63 -4.19
CA LEU A 11 9.53 8.73 -4.87
C LEU A 11 10.55 9.83 -5.15
N SER A 12 10.47 10.42 -6.35
CA SER A 12 11.34 11.51 -6.77
C SER A 12 10.98 12.80 -6.02
N GLY A 13 11.56 12.99 -4.84
CA GLY A 13 11.84 14.29 -4.19
C GLY A 13 10.68 15.26 -3.92
N SER A 14 9.41 14.93 -4.17
CA SER A 14 8.30 15.89 -4.06
C SER A 14 7.74 15.97 -2.64
N ALA A 15 7.20 17.13 -2.25
CA ALA A 15 6.48 17.30 -0.99
C ALA A 15 5.26 16.36 -0.85
N GLN A 16 4.73 15.90 -1.98
CA GLN A 16 3.56 15.01 -2.09
C GLN A 16 3.91 13.52 -1.89
N SER A 17 5.17 13.21 -1.61
CA SER A 17 5.65 11.83 -1.51
C SER A 17 4.93 11.05 -0.39
N ILE A 18 4.74 11.69 0.76
CA ILE A 18 4.12 11.07 1.94
C ILE A 18 2.65 10.75 1.67
N ASP A 19 1.89 11.69 1.12
CA ASP A 19 0.47 11.50 0.80
C ASP A 19 0.25 10.42 -0.25
N THR A 20 1.12 10.38 -1.27
CA THR A 20 1.12 9.33 -2.29
C THR A 20 1.32 7.96 -1.66
N VAL A 21 2.36 7.79 -0.85
CA VAL A 21 2.67 6.52 -0.16
C VAL A 21 1.51 6.10 0.73
N TYR A 22 0.96 7.06 1.47
CA TYR A 22 -0.16 6.84 2.38
C TYR A 22 -1.42 6.37 1.62
N ALA A 23 -1.74 7.01 0.50
CA ALA A 23 -2.87 6.63 -0.34
C ALA A 23 -2.66 5.25 -0.99
N LEU A 24 -1.48 4.98 -1.56
CA LEU A 24 -1.15 3.70 -2.20
C LEU A 24 -1.29 2.53 -1.24
N GLY A 25 -0.69 2.65 -0.05
CA GLY A 25 -0.73 1.60 0.96
C GLY A 25 -2.15 1.32 1.46
N ASN A 26 -2.90 2.39 1.78
CA ASN A 26 -4.25 2.24 2.32
C ASN A 26 -5.28 1.80 1.27
N LEU A 27 -5.20 2.27 0.03
CA LEU A 27 -6.08 1.78 -1.04
C LEU A 27 -5.85 0.30 -1.31
N THR A 28 -4.60 -0.12 -1.45
CA THR A 28 -4.23 -1.52 -1.70
C THR A 28 -4.61 -2.42 -0.53
N GLY A 29 -4.35 -1.97 0.70
CA GLY A 29 -4.73 -2.71 1.91
C GLY A 29 -6.24 -2.93 1.99
N ASN A 30 -7.02 -1.86 1.85
CA ASN A 30 -8.48 -1.96 1.89
C ASN A 30 -9.07 -2.79 0.76
N LYS A 31 -8.46 -2.80 -0.42
CA LYS A 31 -8.92 -3.61 -1.54
C LYS A 31 -8.94 -5.11 -1.21
N TYR A 32 -7.97 -5.58 -0.42
CA TYR A 32 -7.77 -7.02 -0.18
C TYR A 32 -7.93 -7.44 1.28
N LYS A 33 -8.17 -6.52 2.22
CA LYS A 33 -8.27 -6.82 3.66
C LYS A 33 -9.28 -7.92 3.98
N ASP A 34 -10.43 -7.92 3.29
CA ASP A 34 -11.50 -8.88 3.54
C ASP A 34 -11.32 -10.16 2.69
N GLU A 35 -10.96 -10.01 1.40
CA GLU A 35 -10.79 -11.13 0.47
C GLU A 35 -9.60 -12.03 0.85
N LEU A 36 -8.45 -11.42 1.10
CA LEU A 36 -7.19 -12.11 1.39
C LEU A 36 -6.83 -12.11 2.88
N GLU A 37 -7.72 -11.60 3.75
CA GLU A 37 -7.49 -11.49 5.19
C GLU A 37 -6.13 -10.86 5.51
N ILE A 38 -5.83 -9.74 4.82
CA ILE A 38 -4.55 -9.04 4.99
C ILE A 38 -4.66 -7.92 6.02
N ASP A 39 -3.60 -7.79 6.79
CA ASP A 39 -3.22 -6.56 7.47
C ASP A 39 -2.05 -5.90 6.73
N TRP A 40 -1.80 -4.61 6.96
CA TRP A 40 -0.71 -3.91 6.33
C TRP A 40 -0.05 -2.87 7.23
N ARG A 41 1.21 -2.59 6.91
CA ARG A 41 2.00 -1.55 7.54
C ARG A 41 2.72 -0.74 6.47
N ILE A 42 2.75 0.56 6.68
CA ILE A 42 3.42 1.51 5.81
C ILE A 42 4.64 2.03 6.56
N PHE A 43 5.78 2.07 5.90
CA PHE A 43 7.06 2.48 6.47
C PHE A 43 7.71 3.55 5.62
N HIS A 44 8.36 4.48 6.28
CA HIS A 44 9.22 5.49 5.67
C HIS A 44 10.62 5.34 6.29
N VAL A 45 11.61 5.05 5.44
CA VAL A 45 13.00 4.90 5.84
C VAL A 45 13.81 5.97 5.15
N THR A 46 14.47 6.82 5.93
CA THR A 46 15.43 7.81 5.41
C THR A 46 16.84 7.25 5.52
N LEU A 47 17.57 7.21 4.40
CA LEU A 47 18.98 6.82 4.35
C LEU A 47 19.78 7.96 3.71
N GLY A 48 20.53 8.69 4.54
CA GLY A 48 21.19 9.92 4.10
C GLY A 48 20.18 10.96 3.63
N ASN A 49 20.27 11.37 2.36
CA ASN A 49 19.34 12.33 1.74
C ASN A 49 18.20 11.65 0.97
N GLU A 50 18.17 10.33 0.91
CA GLU A 50 17.19 9.57 0.13
C GLU A 50 16.08 9.03 1.02
N LYS A 51 14.85 9.10 0.50
CA LYS A 51 13.65 8.59 1.17
C LYS A 51 13.18 7.32 0.47
N PHE A 52 13.15 6.24 1.22
CA PHE A 52 12.60 4.96 0.79
C PHE A 52 11.29 4.72 1.50
N TYR A 53 10.33 4.14 0.77
CA TYR A 53 9.05 3.75 1.32
C TYR A 53 8.85 2.27 1.15
N LYS A 54 8.27 1.65 2.17
CA LYS A 54 7.89 0.25 2.12
C LYS A 54 6.46 0.08 2.55
N VAL A 55 5.73 -0.78 1.85
CA VAL A 55 4.44 -1.27 2.32
C VAL A 55 4.53 -2.78 2.44
N LEU A 56 4.21 -3.27 3.63
CA LEU A 56 4.19 -4.70 3.93
C LEU A 56 2.74 -5.13 4.11
N PHE A 57 2.28 -6.06 3.28
CA PHE A 57 0.98 -6.71 3.39
C PHE A 57 1.16 -8.12 3.93
N THR A 58 0.57 -8.44 5.08
CA THR A 58 0.69 -9.74 5.74
C THR A 58 -0.67 -10.38 5.89
N GLY A 59 -0.81 -11.67 5.63
CA GLY A 59 -2.07 -12.36 5.85
C GLY A 59 -1.92 -13.86 5.71
N LYS A 60 -2.83 -14.61 6.36
CA LYS A 60 -2.79 -16.08 6.36
C LYS A 60 -2.92 -16.67 4.94
N LYS A 61 -3.67 -15.98 4.07
CA LYS A 61 -3.95 -16.42 2.69
C LYS A 61 -2.90 -16.00 1.66
N VAL A 62 -2.00 -15.07 2.02
CA VAL A 62 -0.92 -14.57 1.14
C VAL A 62 0.16 -15.62 0.87
N GLY A 63 0.27 -16.65 1.72
CA GLY A 63 1.40 -17.57 1.71
C GLY A 63 1.19 -19.03 1.34
N ARG A 64 -0.06 -19.52 1.39
CA ARG A 64 -0.31 -20.98 1.44
C ARG A 64 -1.35 -21.53 0.45
N LEU A 65 -2.32 -20.75 -0.03
CA LEU A 65 -3.43 -21.29 -0.82
C LEU A 65 -3.84 -20.45 -2.04
N HIS A 66 -3.48 -19.16 -2.10
CA HIS A 66 -3.75 -18.31 -3.26
C HIS A 66 -2.47 -18.11 -4.06
N HIS A 67 -2.20 -18.99 -5.03
CA HIS A 67 -1.00 -18.95 -5.89
C HIS A 67 -0.75 -17.57 -6.55
N ASN A 68 -1.75 -16.70 -6.60
CA ASN A 68 -1.68 -15.39 -7.24
C ASN A 68 -1.87 -14.20 -6.29
N ALA A 69 -1.88 -14.39 -4.96
CA ALA A 69 -2.09 -13.28 -4.02
C ALA A 69 -1.00 -12.21 -4.13
N ASP A 70 0.28 -12.62 -4.19
CA ASP A 70 1.41 -11.70 -4.35
C ASP A 70 1.31 -10.91 -5.66
N SER A 71 1.13 -11.59 -6.80
CA SER A 71 1.03 -10.95 -8.11
C SER A 71 -0.17 -10.02 -8.22
N THR A 72 -1.30 -10.36 -7.57
CA THR A 72 -2.53 -9.56 -7.60
C THR A 72 -2.40 -8.29 -6.74
N ILE A 73 -1.80 -8.39 -5.55
CA ILE A 73 -1.51 -7.23 -4.70
C ILE A 73 -0.52 -6.30 -5.41
N ARG A 74 0.59 -6.84 -5.94
CA ARG A 74 1.60 -6.06 -6.66
C ARG A 74 1.02 -5.37 -7.88
N LYS A 75 0.27 -6.10 -8.71
CA LYS A 75 -0.34 -5.52 -9.92
C LYS A 75 -1.28 -4.36 -9.58
N TYR A 76 -2.13 -4.52 -8.58
CA TYR A 76 -3.05 -3.45 -8.17
C TYR A 76 -2.29 -2.24 -7.62
N PHE A 77 -1.26 -2.47 -6.81
CA PHE A 77 -0.39 -1.41 -6.31
C PHE A 77 0.30 -0.66 -7.47
N ASP A 78 0.89 -1.37 -8.41
CA ASP A 78 1.57 -0.79 -9.58
C ASP A 78 0.60 -0.02 -10.48
N ASP A 79 -0.64 -0.50 -10.63
CA ASP A 79 -1.66 0.20 -11.41
C ASP A 79 -2.13 1.49 -10.72
N LEU A 80 -2.16 1.52 -9.38
CA LEU A 80 -2.38 2.75 -8.63
C LEU A 80 -1.19 3.71 -8.71
N SER A 81 0.04 3.21 -8.66
CA SER A 81 1.25 4.06 -8.66
C SER A 81 1.51 4.76 -9.99
N LYS A 82 0.90 4.29 -11.07
CA LYS A 82 0.94 4.94 -12.40
C LYS A 82 -0.03 6.13 -12.52
N LYS A 83 -0.96 6.28 -11.58
CA LYS A 83 -1.91 7.41 -11.57
C LYS A 83 -1.19 8.68 -11.18
N ASP A 84 -1.66 9.82 -11.69
CA ASP A 84 -1.21 11.09 -11.18
C ASP A 84 -1.69 11.31 -9.73
N TYR A 85 -1.05 12.26 -9.06
CA TYR A 85 -1.32 12.58 -7.67
C TYR A 85 -2.80 12.93 -7.43
N ASN A 86 -3.41 13.75 -8.28
CA ASN A 86 -4.78 14.23 -8.08
C ASN A 86 -5.78 13.09 -8.24
N GLU A 87 -5.59 12.24 -9.25
CA GLU A 87 -6.41 11.05 -9.47
C GLU A 87 -6.33 10.08 -8.29
N LEU A 88 -5.11 9.80 -7.82
CA LEU A 88 -4.88 8.90 -6.69
C LEU A 88 -5.56 9.42 -5.42
N MET A 89 -5.42 10.73 -5.14
CA MET A 89 -6.01 11.34 -3.96
C MET A 89 -7.53 11.45 -4.04
N ALA A 90 -8.10 11.65 -5.24
CA ALA A 90 -9.54 11.60 -5.45
C ALA A 90 -10.11 10.20 -5.16
N LEU A 91 -9.43 9.15 -5.65
CA LEU A 91 -9.78 7.76 -5.35
C LEU A 91 -9.70 7.47 -3.85
N TYR A 92 -8.59 7.86 -3.21
CA TYR A 92 -8.40 7.68 -1.77
C TYR A 92 -9.48 8.39 -0.95
N THR A 93 -9.77 9.66 -1.27
CA THR A 93 -10.79 10.46 -0.58
C THR A 93 -12.18 9.86 -0.73
N THR A 94 -12.49 9.30 -1.91
CA THR A 94 -13.77 8.62 -2.17
C THR A 94 -13.85 7.30 -1.40
N ALA A 95 -12.79 6.49 -1.45
CA ALA A 95 -12.72 5.20 -0.73
C ALA A 95 -12.84 5.38 0.78
N LYS A 96 -12.23 6.43 1.35
CA LYS A 96 -12.29 6.75 2.78
C LYS A 96 -13.72 7.03 3.29
N LYS A 97 -14.65 7.41 2.41
CA LYS A 97 -16.06 7.62 2.76
C LYS A 97 -16.86 6.31 2.87
N VAL A 98 -16.33 5.21 2.36
CA VAL A 98 -17.00 3.90 2.39
C VAL A 98 -16.93 3.32 3.81
N PRO A 99 -18.06 2.83 4.38
CA PRO A 99 -18.05 2.16 5.68
C PRO A 99 -17.07 0.98 5.72
N GLY A 100 -16.30 0.88 6.80
CA GLY A 100 -15.32 -0.20 6.97
C GLY A 100 -13.97 0.05 6.31
N PHE A 101 -13.73 1.23 5.72
CA PHE A 101 -12.40 1.64 5.28
C PHE A 101 -11.48 1.86 6.49
N VAL A 102 -10.30 1.23 6.47
CA VAL A 102 -9.31 1.29 7.55
C VAL A 102 -8.11 2.13 7.09
N THR A 103 -7.61 3.01 7.95
CA THR A 103 -6.38 3.76 7.69
C THR A 103 -5.25 3.27 8.60
N ARG A 104 -4.09 2.99 8.00
CA ARG A 104 -2.85 2.67 8.71
C ARG A 104 -1.88 3.85 8.59
N PRO A 105 -1.29 4.32 9.70
CA PRO A 105 -0.31 5.38 9.69
C PRO A 105 0.98 4.92 9.00
N ILE A 106 1.80 5.90 8.60
CA ILE A 106 3.19 5.66 8.23
C ILE A 106 4.01 5.53 9.51
N ASN A 107 4.81 4.47 9.60
CA ASN A 107 5.78 4.27 10.67
C ASN A 107 7.17 4.70 10.18
N GLU A 108 7.97 5.24 11.07
CA GLU A 108 9.39 5.54 10.84
C GLU A 108 10.27 4.34 11.23
#